data_AF-A0A1I1Y878-F1
#
_entry.id   AF-A0A1I1Y878-F1
#
_cell.length_a   1.000
_cell.length_b   1.000
_cell.length_c   1.000
_cell.angle_alpha   90.00
_cell.angle_beta   90.00
_cell.angle_gamma   90.00
#
_symmetry.space_group_name_H-M   'P 1'
#
loop_
_entity.id
_entity.type
_entity.pdbx_description
1 polymer ?
#
loop_
_entity_poly.entity_id
_entity_poly.type
_entity_poly.pdbx_seq_one_letter_code
_entity_poly.pdbx_strand_id
1 'polypeptide(L)'
;MEINKIKRVIVFVLILGVVFLQSYSYAESMAEIKLDASMHLNSENGKNLIGRKLQLWRVSDKITDENDKISLAKSLESYSTEKLNDRYKKYGASIITNSMSSDGIIKINFEKGGSYYARELLNVGDNRILSSFIINVALDGITTDIKLKLYSPPTTEDYGGYKFLKVANDSAQTPLQGATFKVMKKVGGYYSAVQRGSKEYIVASNSKGEFFVSNLPYGEYYLWETKSPNGYLPLSKSIKFVVNSKSDISDVLKIENKFNSIFNRNNTTEDTSSIESIIIPKTGDVMLILLTVGGAVLCLLGYRLVRDDKQFI
;
A
#
# COMPACT_ATOMS: atom_id res chain seq x y z
N MET A 1 52.02 -60.75 -31.05
CA MET A 1 52.52 -59.41 -30.68
C MET A 1 51.43 -58.32 -30.77
N GLU A 2 50.55 -58.41 -31.76
CA GLU A 2 49.39 -57.51 -32.00
C GLU A 2 48.40 -57.37 -30.82
N ILE A 3 48.02 -58.48 -30.17
CA ILE A 3 47.01 -58.50 -29.09
C ILE A 3 47.43 -57.64 -27.88
N ASN A 4 48.73 -57.57 -27.58
CA ASN A 4 49.23 -56.75 -26.47
C ASN A 4 49.22 -55.25 -26.77
N LYS A 5 49.30 -54.85 -28.05
CA LYS A 5 49.15 -53.44 -28.45
C LYS A 5 47.69 -52.99 -28.30
N ILE A 6 46.75 -53.80 -28.75
CA ILE A 6 45.31 -53.51 -28.65
C ILE A 6 44.87 -53.38 -27.18
N LYS A 7 45.30 -54.30 -26.31
CA LYS A 7 45.01 -54.21 -24.87
C LYS A 7 45.58 -52.93 -24.23
N ARG A 8 46.79 -52.51 -24.60
CA ARG A 8 47.40 -51.27 -24.10
C ARG A 8 46.67 -50.01 -24.57
N VAL A 9 46.20 -49.99 -25.83
CA VAL A 9 45.42 -48.86 -26.37
C VAL A 9 44.06 -48.76 -25.67
N ILE A 10 43.37 -49.89 -25.44
CA ILE A 10 42.09 -49.89 -24.72
C ILE A 10 42.25 -49.41 -23.28
N VAL A 11 43.30 -49.87 -22.57
CA VAL A 11 43.60 -49.40 -21.21
C VAL A 11 43.95 -47.91 -21.21
N PHE A 12 44.69 -47.42 -22.20
CA PHE A 12 45.04 -45.99 -22.31
C PHE A 12 43.81 -45.11 -22.61
N VAL A 13 42.89 -45.57 -23.48
CA VAL A 13 41.62 -44.88 -23.77
C VAL A 13 40.68 -44.90 -22.55
N LEU A 14 40.64 -46.00 -21.80
CA LEU A 14 39.87 -46.07 -20.55
C LEU A 14 40.46 -45.14 -19.48
N ILE A 15 41.78 -45.05 -19.35
CA ILE A 15 42.44 -44.12 -18.43
C ILE A 15 42.21 -42.67 -18.87
N LEU A 16 42.32 -42.35 -20.17
CA LEU A 16 41.97 -41.02 -20.68
C LEU A 16 40.50 -40.68 -20.43
N GLY A 17 39.58 -41.63 -20.65
CA GLY A 17 38.16 -41.46 -20.37
C GLY A 17 37.90 -41.16 -18.90
N VAL A 18 38.59 -41.84 -17.97
CA VAL A 18 38.48 -41.60 -16.52
C VAL A 18 39.12 -40.25 -16.11
N VAL A 19 40.21 -39.82 -16.76
CA VAL A 19 40.86 -38.53 -16.49
C VAL A 19 40.04 -37.35 -17.04
N PHE A 20 39.34 -37.52 -18.17
CA PHE A 20 38.38 -36.53 -18.68
C PHE A 20 37.02 -36.56 -17.96
N LEU A 21 36.71 -37.65 -17.24
CA LEU A 21 35.54 -37.77 -16.35
C LEU A 21 35.80 -37.25 -14.93
N GLN A 22 37.03 -36.84 -14.59
CA GLN A 22 37.28 -35.96 -13.44
C GLN A 22 36.77 -34.54 -13.77
N SER A 23 35.45 -34.45 -13.89
CA SER A 23 34.64 -33.37 -13.36
C SER A 23 35.30 -31.99 -13.41
N TYR A 24 35.01 -31.26 -14.47
CA TYR A 24 34.71 -29.84 -14.32
C TYR A 24 33.43 -29.71 -13.47
N SER A 25 33.49 -30.13 -12.21
CA SER A 25 32.58 -29.68 -11.18
C SER A 25 33.08 -28.30 -10.81
N TYR A 26 32.78 -27.31 -11.65
CA TYR A 26 32.59 -25.98 -11.10
C TYR A 26 31.48 -26.19 -10.08
N ALA A 27 31.84 -26.28 -8.80
CA ALA A 27 30.88 -26.03 -7.75
C ALA A 27 30.43 -24.60 -8.04
N GLU A 28 29.33 -24.44 -8.78
CA GLU A 28 28.65 -23.16 -8.84
C GLU A 28 28.51 -22.76 -7.39
N SER A 29 29.09 -21.61 -7.04
CA SER A 29 29.15 -21.18 -5.66
C SER A 29 27.71 -20.91 -5.23
N MET A 30 27.06 -21.91 -4.65
CA MET A 30 25.68 -21.84 -4.20
C MET A 30 25.67 -21.31 -2.78
N ALA A 31 24.68 -20.50 -2.46
CA ALA A 31 24.38 -20.14 -1.08
C ALA A 31 23.15 -20.90 -0.61
N GLU A 32 23.24 -21.60 0.51
CA GLU A 32 22.08 -22.15 1.21
C GLU A 32 21.63 -21.15 2.28
N ILE A 33 20.37 -20.73 2.23
CA ILE A 33 19.76 -19.94 3.30
C ILE A 33 18.72 -20.81 4.00
N LYS A 34 18.81 -20.86 5.32
CA LYS A 34 17.81 -21.47 6.18
C LYS A 34 16.93 -20.38 6.78
N LEU A 35 15.66 -20.36 6.41
CA LEU A 35 14.65 -19.49 7.02
C LEU A 35 13.98 -20.25 8.15
N ASP A 36 14.02 -19.70 9.36
CA ASP A 36 13.67 -20.39 10.59
C ASP A 36 12.52 -19.67 11.32
N ALA A 37 11.33 -20.29 11.30
CA ALA A 37 10.16 -19.85 12.06
C ALA A 37 9.81 -20.78 13.23
N SER A 38 10.70 -21.73 13.58
CA SER A 38 10.46 -22.77 14.59
C SER A 38 9.99 -22.21 15.94
N MET A 39 10.49 -21.03 16.32
CA MET A 39 10.13 -20.34 17.56
C MET A 39 8.65 -19.96 17.68
N HIS A 40 7.94 -19.86 16.54
CA HIS A 40 6.54 -19.45 16.51
C HIS A 40 5.55 -20.62 16.49
N LEU A 41 6.03 -21.87 16.33
CA LEU A 41 5.19 -23.06 16.16
C LEU A 41 4.26 -23.35 17.35
N ASN A 42 4.66 -22.92 18.56
CA ASN A 42 3.87 -23.11 19.77
C ASN A 42 2.71 -22.11 19.93
N SER A 43 2.59 -21.13 19.02
CA SER A 43 1.46 -20.18 18.99
C SER A 43 0.30 -20.71 18.12
N GLU A 44 -0.93 -20.21 18.31
CA GLU A 44 -2.06 -20.55 17.42
C GLU A 44 -1.75 -20.24 15.95
N ASN A 45 -1.02 -19.16 15.69
CA ASN A 45 -0.51 -18.79 14.36
C ASN A 45 0.58 -19.75 13.84
N GLY A 46 1.33 -20.38 14.75
CA GLY A 46 2.42 -21.30 14.46
C GLY A 46 2.01 -22.53 13.67
N LYS A 47 0.84 -23.10 13.97
CA LYS A 47 0.32 -24.27 13.24
C LYS A 47 -0.03 -23.96 11.79
N ASN A 48 -0.41 -22.71 11.48
CA ASN A 48 -0.75 -22.25 10.12
C ASN A 48 0.51 -21.89 9.30
N LEU A 49 1.70 -21.84 9.92
CA LEU A 49 2.96 -21.62 9.18
C LEU A 49 3.36 -22.85 8.34
N ILE A 50 2.99 -24.05 8.79
CA ILE A 50 3.32 -25.30 8.10
C ILE A 50 2.65 -25.32 6.72
N GLY A 51 3.40 -25.69 5.68
CA GLY A 51 2.91 -25.76 4.31
C GLY A 51 3.01 -24.44 3.53
N ARG A 52 3.19 -23.30 4.21
CA ARG A 52 3.27 -21.98 3.56
C ARG A 52 4.56 -21.81 2.76
N LYS A 53 4.50 -20.95 1.74
CA LYS A 53 5.62 -20.63 0.86
C LYS A 53 5.93 -19.14 0.89
N LEU A 54 7.17 -18.78 0.62
CA LEU A 54 7.57 -17.42 0.36
C LEU A 54 7.84 -17.22 -1.14
N GLN A 55 7.73 -15.98 -1.58
CA GLN A 55 8.18 -15.53 -2.89
C GLN A 55 9.25 -14.45 -2.69
N LEU A 56 10.32 -14.54 -3.48
CA LEU A 56 11.51 -13.72 -3.36
C LEU A 56 11.85 -13.01 -4.67
N TRP A 57 12.17 -11.73 -4.59
CA TRP A 57 12.64 -10.92 -5.72
C TRP A 57 14.02 -10.37 -5.43
N ARG A 58 14.97 -10.54 -6.35
CA ARG A 58 16.26 -9.83 -6.26
C ARG A 58 16.01 -8.35 -6.51
N VAL A 59 16.44 -7.49 -5.58
CA VAL A 59 16.14 -6.04 -5.61
C VAL A 59 17.37 -5.16 -5.77
N SER A 60 18.55 -5.68 -5.43
CA SER A 60 19.83 -4.95 -5.51
C SER A 60 20.99 -5.94 -5.50
N ASP A 61 22.18 -5.48 -5.91
CA ASP A 61 23.42 -6.26 -5.78
C ASP A 61 23.86 -6.37 -4.32
N LYS A 62 23.66 -5.33 -3.50
CA LYS A 62 23.88 -5.37 -2.05
C LYS A 62 23.20 -4.20 -1.35
N ILE A 63 22.61 -4.44 -0.20
CA ILE A 63 22.09 -3.42 0.73
C ILE A 63 22.79 -3.66 2.06
N THR A 64 23.64 -2.73 2.49
CA THR A 64 24.48 -2.90 3.67
C THR A 64 23.81 -2.43 4.95
N ASP A 65 23.04 -1.35 4.88
CA ASP A 65 22.37 -0.76 6.04
C ASP A 65 21.08 -1.53 6.39
N GLU A 66 20.93 -1.89 7.67
CA GLU A 66 19.77 -2.65 8.15
C GLU A 66 18.48 -1.80 8.18
N ASN A 67 18.57 -0.49 8.40
CA ASN A 67 17.39 0.39 8.36
C ASN A 67 16.89 0.57 6.93
N ASP A 68 17.79 0.63 5.95
CA ASP A 68 17.44 0.65 4.53
C ASP A 68 16.73 -0.65 4.12
N LYS A 69 17.21 -1.81 4.58
CA LYS A 69 16.54 -3.10 4.37
C LYS A 69 15.12 -3.09 4.93
N ILE A 70 14.95 -2.63 6.18
CA ILE A 70 13.64 -2.56 6.84
C ILE A 70 12.71 -1.60 6.10
N SER A 71 13.20 -0.39 5.78
CA SER A 71 12.41 0.66 5.12
C SER A 71 11.99 0.22 3.71
N LEU A 72 12.89 -0.41 2.97
CA LEU A 72 12.59 -0.96 1.65
C LEU A 72 11.54 -2.07 1.74
N ALA A 73 11.73 -3.06 2.63
CA ALA A 73 10.77 -4.16 2.83
C ALA A 73 9.35 -3.62 3.10
N LYS A 74 9.24 -2.67 4.04
CA LYS A 74 7.97 -2.00 4.36
C LYS A 74 7.36 -1.29 3.15
N SER A 75 8.16 -0.55 2.38
CA SER A 75 7.66 0.20 1.21
C SER A 75 7.12 -0.73 0.10
N LEU A 76 7.71 -1.91 -0.06
CA LEU A 76 7.34 -2.90 -1.08
C LEU A 76 6.15 -3.75 -0.67
N GLU A 77 5.78 -3.73 0.61
CA GLU A 77 4.75 -4.62 1.15
C GLU A 77 3.37 -4.43 0.51
N SER A 78 3.05 -3.17 0.16
CA SER A 78 1.78 -2.77 -0.46
C SER A 78 1.68 -3.09 -1.97
N TYR A 79 2.77 -3.56 -2.59
CA TYR A 79 2.81 -3.77 -4.04
C TYR A 79 2.15 -5.09 -4.41
N SER A 80 1.43 -5.13 -5.53
CA SER A 80 0.95 -6.42 -6.07
C SER A 80 2.11 -7.27 -6.58
N THR A 81 1.90 -8.57 -6.73
CA THR A 81 2.91 -9.50 -7.26
C THR A 81 3.32 -9.11 -8.68
N GLU A 82 2.36 -8.70 -9.51
CA GLU A 82 2.60 -8.24 -10.89
C GLU A 82 3.47 -6.99 -10.90
N LYS A 83 3.20 -6.04 -9.99
CA LYS A 83 3.98 -4.81 -9.85
C LYS A 83 5.41 -5.08 -9.39
N LEU A 84 5.63 -6.04 -8.50
CA LEU A 84 6.98 -6.46 -8.09
C LEU A 84 7.72 -7.16 -9.22
N ASN A 85 7.04 -8.05 -9.96
CA ASN A 85 7.60 -8.72 -11.13
C ASN A 85 8.06 -7.72 -12.18
N ASP A 86 7.22 -6.75 -12.55
CA ASP A 86 7.59 -5.73 -13.54
C ASP A 86 8.73 -4.83 -13.03
N ARG A 87 8.67 -4.41 -11.76
CA ARG A 87 9.69 -3.52 -11.17
C ARG A 87 11.08 -4.14 -11.13
N TYR A 88 11.18 -5.45 -10.84
CA TYR A 88 12.45 -6.14 -10.64
C TYR A 88 12.82 -7.11 -11.77
N LYS A 89 12.10 -7.09 -12.90
CA LYS A 89 12.35 -7.96 -14.06
C LYS A 89 13.79 -7.97 -14.57
N LYS A 90 14.53 -6.86 -14.41
CA LYS A 90 15.94 -6.75 -14.80
C LYS A 90 16.86 -7.71 -14.04
N TYR A 91 16.44 -8.18 -12.86
CA TYR A 91 17.20 -9.14 -12.06
C TYR A 91 16.78 -10.59 -12.29
N GLY A 92 15.78 -10.85 -13.13
CA GLY A 92 15.25 -12.17 -13.43
C GLY A 92 13.89 -12.45 -12.78
N ALA A 93 13.43 -13.69 -12.91
CA ALA A 93 12.17 -14.15 -12.32
C ALA A 93 12.26 -14.23 -10.78
N SER A 94 11.13 -14.06 -10.11
CA SER A 94 11.03 -14.29 -8.67
C SER A 94 11.23 -15.77 -8.35
N ILE A 95 11.78 -16.06 -7.18
CA ILE A 95 11.93 -17.43 -6.67
C ILE A 95 10.76 -17.74 -5.74
N ILE A 96 10.11 -18.89 -5.92
CA ILE A 96 9.10 -19.41 -5.00
C ILE A 96 9.75 -20.51 -4.18
N THR A 97 9.64 -20.45 -2.86
CA THR A 97 10.24 -21.45 -1.98
C THR A 97 9.48 -22.77 -2.01
N ASN A 98 10.14 -23.82 -1.52
CA ASN A 98 9.43 -24.99 -1.02
C ASN A 98 8.48 -24.60 0.13
N SER A 99 7.51 -25.48 0.39
CA SER A 99 6.63 -25.34 1.55
C SER A 99 7.42 -25.47 2.84
N MET A 100 7.06 -24.65 3.83
CA MET A 100 7.61 -24.72 5.16
C MET A 100 7.31 -26.08 5.79
N SER A 101 8.34 -26.75 6.27
CA SER A 101 8.21 -28.05 6.91
C SER A 101 7.56 -27.96 8.28
N SER A 102 7.22 -29.12 8.86
CA SER A 102 6.56 -29.23 10.17
C SER A 102 7.40 -28.70 11.34
N ASP A 103 8.72 -28.57 11.15
CA ASP A 103 9.67 -27.95 12.08
C ASP A 103 9.81 -26.42 11.86
N GLY A 104 9.03 -25.83 10.96
CA GLY A 104 9.03 -24.39 10.72
C GLY A 104 10.21 -23.88 9.90
N ILE A 105 10.89 -24.78 9.16
CA ILE A 105 12.08 -24.45 8.37
C ILE A 105 11.75 -24.36 6.87
N ILE A 106 12.41 -23.44 6.18
CA ILE A 106 12.55 -23.45 4.72
C ILE A 106 14.04 -23.39 4.40
N LYS A 107 14.53 -24.34 3.59
CA LYS A 107 15.87 -24.27 2.99
C LYS A 107 15.75 -23.86 1.53
N ILE A 108 16.59 -22.93 1.10
CA ILE A 108 16.61 -22.42 -0.27
C ILE A 108 18.06 -22.28 -0.75
N ASN A 109 18.30 -22.73 -1.97
CA ASN A 109 19.58 -22.57 -2.65
C ASN A 109 19.51 -21.38 -3.61
N PHE A 110 20.54 -20.56 -3.61
CA PHE A 110 20.68 -19.42 -4.50
C PHE A 110 21.86 -19.61 -5.44
N GLU A 111 21.58 -19.42 -6.73
CA GLU A 111 22.58 -19.41 -7.81
C GLU A 111 23.19 -18.01 -8.01
N LYS A 112 22.53 -16.97 -7.48
CA LYS A 112 22.93 -15.57 -7.67
C LYS A 112 22.96 -14.82 -6.34
N GLY A 113 24.08 -14.16 -6.07
CA GLY A 113 24.24 -13.31 -4.89
C GLY A 113 23.44 -12.01 -4.98
N GLY A 114 23.27 -11.37 -3.83
CA GLY A 114 22.76 -10.01 -3.69
C GLY A 114 21.60 -9.89 -2.71
N SER A 115 20.86 -8.79 -2.79
CA SER A 115 19.77 -8.50 -1.86
C SER A 115 18.43 -8.95 -2.42
N TYR A 116 17.68 -9.72 -1.63
CA TYR A 116 16.38 -10.26 -2.01
C TYR A 116 15.30 -9.78 -1.06
N TYR A 117 14.21 -9.26 -1.62
CA TYR A 117 12.95 -9.02 -0.91
C TYR A 117 12.16 -10.32 -0.85
N ALA A 118 11.77 -10.73 0.36
CA ALA A 118 10.98 -11.92 0.62
C ALA A 118 9.65 -11.55 1.29
N ARG A 119 8.55 -12.16 0.83
CA ARG A 119 7.25 -12.13 1.51
C ARG A 119 6.49 -13.43 1.29
N GLU A 120 5.47 -13.67 2.11
CA GLU A 120 4.58 -14.82 1.91
C GLU A 120 3.88 -14.79 0.54
N LEU A 121 3.86 -15.95 -0.10
CA LEU A 121 3.01 -16.25 -1.23
C LEU A 121 1.62 -16.62 -0.67
N LEU A 122 0.67 -15.69 -0.78
CA LEU A 122 -0.69 -15.87 -0.28
C LEU A 122 -1.56 -16.55 -1.33
N ASN A 123 -2.34 -17.56 -0.92
CA ASN A 123 -3.44 -18.08 -1.73
C ASN A 123 -4.73 -17.31 -1.43
N VAL A 124 -5.77 -17.58 -2.23
CA VAL A 124 -7.10 -16.98 -2.04
C VAL A 124 -7.64 -17.38 -0.67
N GLY A 125 -7.87 -16.36 0.18
CA GLY A 125 -8.37 -16.55 1.55
C GLY A 125 -7.29 -16.61 2.63
N ASP A 126 -6.00 -16.63 2.26
CA ASP A 126 -4.90 -16.63 3.24
C ASP A 126 -4.64 -15.23 3.79
N ASN A 127 -4.53 -15.13 5.12
CA ASN A 127 -3.95 -13.97 5.78
C ASN A 127 -2.44 -14.11 5.92
N ARG A 128 -1.72 -12.97 5.86
CA ARG A 128 -0.28 -12.91 6.11
C ARG A 128 0.02 -13.20 7.59
N ILE A 129 1.00 -14.05 7.85
CA ILE A 129 1.47 -14.48 9.19
C ILE A 129 2.96 -14.17 9.38
N LEU A 130 3.75 -13.96 8.33
CA LEU A 130 5.16 -13.57 8.41
C LEU A 130 5.40 -12.16 7.87
N SER A 131 6.23 -11.41 8.58
CA SER A 131 6.69 -10.09 8.11
C SER A 131 7.49 -10.24 6.83
N SER A 132 7.37 -9.29 5.91
CA SER A 132 8.27 -9.21 4.75
C SER A 132 9.64 -8.65 5.16
N PHE A 133 10.71 -9.07 4.47
CA PHE A 133 12.07 -8.74 4.86
C PHE A 133 13.02 -8.70 3.65
N ILE A 134 14.21 -8.14 3.85
CA ILE A 134 15.30 -8.19 2.88
C ILE A 134 16.41 -9.08 3.44
N ILE A 135 16.92 -10.01 2.63
CA ILE A 135 18.13 -10.79 2.95
C ILE A 135 19.25 -10.43 1.99
N ASN A 136 20.49 -10.52 2.48
CA ASN A 136 21.66 -10.51 1.61
C ASN A 136 22.14 -11.95 1.46
N VAL A 137 22.39 -12.33 0.22
CA VAL A 137 22.90 -13.65 -0.15
C VAL A 137 24.32 -13.49 -0.67
N ALA A 138 25.27 -14.11 0.04
CA ALA A 138 26.66 -14.22 -0.39
C ALA A 138 26.90 -15.64 -0.92
N LEU A 139 27.52 -15.76 -2.10
CA LEU A 139 27.84 -17.04 -2.73
C LEU A 139 29.19 -17.57 -2.21
N ASP A 140 29.35 -17.63 -0.90
CA ASP A 140 30.59 -18.05 -0.23
C ASP A 140 30.51 -19.50 0.29
N GLY A 141 29.40 -20.19 0.02
CA GLY A 141 29.15 -21.56 0.47
C GLY A 141 28.79 -21.68 1.96
N ILE A 142 28.61 -20.56 2.67
CA ILE A 142 28.23 -20.56 4.08
C ILE A 142 26.71 -20.62 4.20
N THR A 143 26.19 -21.61 4.94
CA THR A 143 24.77 -21.63 5.29
C THR A 143 24.47 -20.48 6.26
N THR A 144 23.53 -19.60 5.88
CA THR A 144 23.08 -18.51 6.75
C THR A 144 21.69 -18.80 7.31
N ASP A 145 21.57 -18.74 8.63
CA ASP A 145 20.31 -18.91 9.36
C ASP A 145 19.62 -17.55 9.56
N ILE A 146 18.41 -17.41 9.04
CA ILE A 146 17.58 -16.20 9.15
C ILE A 146 16.33 -16.50 9.97
N LYS A 147 16.24 -15.87 11.13
CA LYS A 147 15.06 -15.97 12.01
C LYS A 147 13.90 -15.17 11.44
N LEU A 148 12.79 -15.84 11.19
CA LEU A 148 11.57 -15.23 10.69
C LEU A 148 10.79 -14.57 11.83
N LYS A 149 10.20 -13.41 11.52
CA LYS A 149 9.35 -12.66 12.45
C LYS A 149 7.90 -12.81 12.01
N LEU A 150 7.01 -13.00 12.98
CA LEU A 150 5.57 -12.93 12.71
C LEU A 150 5.23 -11.59 12.08
N TYR A 151 4.26 -11.63 11.18
CA TYR A 151 3.62 -10.48 10.62
C TYR A 151 2.91 -9.76 11.76
N SER A 152 3.48 -8.64 12.14
CA SER A 152 2.72 -7.63 12.84
C SER A 152 2.21 -6.72 11.73
N PRO A 153 0.92 -6.78 11.33
CA PRO A 153 0.36 -5.67 10.55
C PRO A 153 0.73 -4.40 11.32
N PRO A 154 1.14 -3.32 10.64
CA PRO A 154 1.53 -2.09 11.33
C PRO A 154 0.47 -1.73 12.36
N THR A 155 0.77 -2.06 13.62
CA THR A 155 0.02 -1.62 14.77
C THR A 155 0.41 -0.17 14.92
N THR A 156 -0.60 0.68 14.95
CA THR A 156 -0.54 2.13 14.97
C THR A 156 0.29 2.69 16.14
N GLU A 157 1.62 2.68 16.04
CA GLU A 157 2.49 3.27 17.08
C GLU A 157 3.56 4.24 16.58
N ASP A 158 3.69 4.42 15.27
CA ASP A 158 4.29 5.66 14.76
C ASP A 158 3.16 6.63 14.38
N TYR A 159 3.01 7.65 15.20
CA TYR A 159 2.10 8.76 14.98
C TYR A 159 2.87 9.93 14.40
N GLY A 160 2.20 10.65 13.53
CA GLY A 160 2.68 11.94 13.09
C GLY A 160 1.53 12.86 12.73
N GLY A 161 1.87 13.89 11.99
CA GLY A 161 0.96 14.91 11.54
C GLY A 161 1.40 15.54 10.23
N TYR A 162 0.68 16.57 9.83
CA TYR A 162 0.93 17.31 8.60
C TYR A 162 0.45 18.75 8.76
N LYS A 163 1.29 19.72 8.37
CA LYS A 163 0.98 21.15 8.41
C LYS A 163 0.37 21.62 7.10
N PHE A 164 -0.66 22.44 7.22
CA PHE A 164 -1.37 22.99 6.07
C PHE A 164 -1.45 24.50 6.15
N LEU A 165 -1.47 25.14 4.98
CA LEU A 165 -1.69 26.58 4.85
C LEU A 165 -2.84 26.83 3.87
N LYS A 166 -3.92 27.39 4.39
CA LYS A 166 -5.09 27.80 3.62
C LYS A 166 -4.88 29.21 3.09
N VAL A 167 -4.95 29.36 1.76
CA VAL A 167 -4.74 30.65 1.08
C VAL A 167 -5.79 30.89 0.01
N ALA A 168 -5.88 32.14 -0.44
CA ALA A 168 -6.58 32.54 -1.65
C ALA A 168 -5.79 32.09 -2.89
N ASN A 169 -6.52 31.73 -3.95
CA ASN A 169 -5.94 31.61 -5.28
C ASN A 169 -5.77 33.03 -5.87
N ASP A 170 -4.81 33.77 -5.32
CA ASP A 170 -4.36 35.06 -5.81
C ASP A 170 -2.83 35.10 -5.81
N SER A 171 -2.25 36.13 -6.42
CA SER A 171 -0.79 36.28 -6.50
C SER A 171 -0.14 36.53 -5.14
N ALA A 172 -0.89 37.08 -4.18
CA ALA A 172 -0.41 37.37 -2.82
C ALA A 172 -0.45 36.13 -1.92
N GLN A 173 -1.15 35.07 -2.33
CA GLN A 173 -1.44 33.87 -1.56
C GLN A 173 -2.00 34.23 -0.18
N THR A 174 -2.98 35.14 -0.17
CA THR A 174 -3.55 35.73 1.05
C THR A 174 -4.05 34.63 2.00
N PRO A 175 -3.62 34.58 3.27
CA PRO A 175 -4.08 33.55 4.20
C PRO A 175 -5.57 33.64 4.51
N LEU A 176 -6.25 32.49 4.59
CA LEU A 176 -7.70 32.43 4.80
C LEU A 176 -8.07 31.72 6.09
N GLN A 177 -8.76 32.44 6.97
CA GLN A 177 -9.30 31.91 8.22
C GLN A 177 -10.67 31.24 8.02
N GLY A 178 -10.94 30.22 8.84
CA GLY A 178 -12.29 29.68 9.02
C GLY A 178 -12.69 28.59 8.02
N ALA A 179 -11.78 28.15 7.14
CA ALA A 179 -11.98 26.92 6.39
C ALA A 179 -12.02 25.75 7.37
N THR A 180 -13.01 24.86 7.26
CA THR A 180 -13.17 23.70 8.15
C THR A 180 -13.08 22.41 7.35
N PHE A 181 -12.26 21.47 7.80
CA PHE A 181 -12.00 20.21 7.12
C PHE A 181 -12.31 19.02 8.02
N LYS A 182 -12.98 18.01 7.45
CA LYS A 182 -13.10 16.68 8.04
C LYS A 182 -11.93 15.81 7.56
N VAL A 183 -11.25 15.14 8.50
CA VAL A 183 -10.17 14.21 8.18
C VAL A 183 -10.76 12.82 7.90
N MET A 184 -10.44 12.28 6.72
CA MET A 184 -10.98 11.01 6.22
C MET A 184 -9.84 10.03 5.94
N LYS A 185 -10.14 8.74 6.02
CA LYS A 185 -9.27 7.64 5.56
C LYS A 185 -10.03 6.72 4.62
N LYS A 186 -9.34 6.01 3.74
CA LYS A 186 -9.94 5.00 2.87
C LYS A 186 -9.83 3.62 3.50
N VAL A 187 -10.96 2.95 3.74
CA VAL A 187 -11.04 1.60 4.32
C VAL A 187 -11.94 0.75 3.41
N GLY A 188 -11.43 -0.38 2.94
CA GLY A 188 -12.20 -1.30 2.10
C GLY A 188 -12.74 -0.67 0.81
N GLY A 189 -12.07 0.34 0.26
CA GLY A 189 -12.52 1.06 -0.94
C GLY A 189 -13.37 2.31 -0.67
N TYR A 190 -13.86 2.50 0.56
CA TYR A 190 -14.76 3.60 0.93
C TYR A 190 -14.06 4.63 1.83
N TYR A 191 -14.53 5.88 1.81
CA TYR A 191 -14.06 6.93 2.70
C TYR A 191 -14.80 6.88 4.04
N SER A 192 -14.06 6.86 5.14
CA SER A 192 -14.58 6.92 6.51
C SER A 192 -13.93 8.08 7.25
N ALA A 193 -14.70 8.78 8.06
CA ALA A 193 -14.19 9.82 8.95
C ALA A 193 -13.21 9.21 9.96
N VAL A 194 -12.08 9.88 10.18
CA VAL A 194 -11.19 9.59 11.30
C VAL A 194 -11.86 10.06 12.57
N GLN A 195 -11.85 9.24 13.61
CA GLN A 195 -12.47 9.56 14.90
C GLN A 195 -11.38 9.97 15.91
N ARG A 196 -11.69 10.97 16.73
CA ARG A 196 -10.98 11.31 17.97
C ARG A 196 -11.94 11.10 19.13
N GLY A 197 -11.78 9.97 19.83
CA GLY A 197 -12.78 9.51 20.79
C GLY A 197 -14.10 9.19 20.07
N SER A 198 -15.20 9.76 20.54
CA SER A 198 -16.55 9.59 19.96
C SER A 198 -16.93 10.65 18.92
N LYS A 199 -15.99 11.50 18.49
CA LYS A 199 -16.23 12.60 17.55
C LYS A 199 -15.37 12.48 16.30
N GLU A 200 -15.90 12.94 15.18
CA GLU A 200 -15.14 13.07 13.95
C GLU A 200 -13.99 14.06 14.12
N TYR A 201 -12.84 13.75 13.53
CA TYR A 201 -11.69 14.62 13.58
C TYR A 201 -11.85 15.75 12.56
N ILE A 202 -12.11 16.95 13.08
CA ILE A 202 -12.28 18.18 12.34
C ILE A 202 -11.16 19.17 12.70
N VAL A 203 -10.63 19.86 11.69
CA VAL A 203 -9.62 20.93 11.84
C VAL A 203 -10.08 22.19 11.12
N ALA A 204 -9.63 23.35 11.56
CA ALA A 204 -9.98 24.62 10.94
C ALA A 204 -8.77 25.55 10.80
N SER A 205 -8.73 26.34 9.72
CA SER A 205 -7.67 27.32 9.50
C SER A 205 -7.79 28.52 10.43
N ASN A 206 -6.68 28.89 11.07
CA ASN A 206 -6.59 30.04 11.97
C ASN A 206 -6.49 31.38 11.20
N SER A 207 -6.30 32.50 11.90
CA SER A 207 -6.15 33.84 11.30
C SER A 207 -4.95 33.99 10.36
N LYS A 208 -3.94 33.13 10.48
CA LYS A 208 -2.79 33.03 9.58
C LYS A 208 -3.00 31.99 8.47
N GLY A 209 -4.22 31.45 8.33
CA GLY A 209 -4.54 30.39 7.38
C GLY A 209 -3.98 29.00 7.76
N GLU A 210 -3.28 28.88 8.89
CA GLU A 210 -2.58 27.66 9.26
C GLU A 210 -3.52 26.69 9.99
N PHE A 211 -3.31 25.40 9.76
CA PHE A 211 -3.86 24.34 10.60
C PHE A 211 -2.98 23.10 10.57
N PHE A 212 -3.14 22.25 11.58
CA PHE A 212 -2.33 21.05 11.75
C PHE A 212 -3.22 19.84 12.01
N VAL A 213 -2.97 18.78 11.27
CA VAL A 213 -3.50 17.46 11.57
C VAL A 213 -2.42 16.73 12.35
N SER A 214 -2.74 16.22 13.54
CA SER A 214 -1.75 15.61 14.44
C SER A 214 -2.19 14.25 14.92
N ASN A 215 -1.24 13.52 15.51
CA ASN A 215 -1.49 12.24 16.17
C ASN A 215 -2.31 11.28 15.30
N LEU A 216 -1.97 11.23 14.02
CA LEU A 216 -2.48 10.23 13.11
C LEU A 216 -1.45 9.12 12.95
N PRO A 217 -1.86 7.85 12.97
CA PRO A 217 -0.99 6.77 12.54
C PRO A 217 -0.46 7.06 11.15
N TYR A 218 0.80 6.70 10.88
CA TYR A 218 1.34 6.80 9.53
C TYR A 218 0.42 6.12 8.51
N GLY A 219 0.23 6.76 7.36
CA GLY A 219 -0.72 6.30 6.35
C GLY A 219 -1.26 7.41 5.47
N GLU A 220 -2.18 7.02 4.60
CA GLU A 220 -2.81 7.89 3.61
C GLU A 220 -4.17 8.41 4.10
N TYR A 221 -4.36 9.72 3.98
CA TYR A 221 -5.53 10.43 4.47
C TYR A 221 -6.01 11.49 3.48
N TYR A 222 -7.19 12.03 3.76
CA TYR A 222 -7.88 12.99 2.92
C TYR A 222 -8.51 14.09 3.76
N LEU A 223 -8.46 15.33 3.28
CA LEU A 223 -9.22 16.45 3.82
C LEU A 223 -10.44 16.72 2.95
N TRP A 224 -11.62 16.70 3.55
CA TRP A 224 -12.88 17.13 2.92
C TRP A 224 -13.26 18.49 3.48
N GLU A 225 -13.28 19.52 2.65
CA GLU A 225 -13.73 20.85 3.07
C GLU A 225 -15.25 20.80 3.34
N THR A 226 -15.62 21.07 4.58
CA THR A 226 -17.02 21.08 5.03
C THR A 226 -17.58 22.49 5.13
N LYS A 227 -16.70 23.48 5.24
CA LYS A 227 -17.04 24.90 5.26
C LYS A 227 -15.89 25.68 4.61
N SER A 228 -16.20 26.44 3.57
CA SER A 228 -15.23 27.35 2.93
C SER A 228 -15.05 28.64 3.75
N PRO A 229 -13.94 29.36 3.57
CA PRO A 229 -13.79 30.72 4.10
C PRO A 229 -14.87 31.66 3.55
N ASN A 230 -15.24 32.67 4.35
CA ASN A 230 -16.24 33.67 3.95
C ASN A 230 -15.82 34.38 2.66
N GLY A 231 -16.72 34.43 1.68
CA GLY A 231 -16.45 35.04 0.37
C GLY A 231 -15.67 34.16 -0.61
N TYR A 232 -15.41 32.88 -0.28
CA TYR A 232 -14.71 31.94 -1.15
C TYR A 232 -15.56 30.74 -1.53
N LEU A 233 -15.36 30.22 -2.74
CA LEU A 233 -16.00 29.01 -3.23
C LEU A 233 -15.46 27.78 -2.48
N PRO A 234 -16.30 26.77 -2.19
CA PRO A 234 -15.85 25.52 -1.61
C PRO A 234 -15.04 24.69 -2.62
N LEU A 235 -14.15 23.85 -2.10
CA LEU A 235 -13.40 22.88 -2.90
C LEU A 235 -14.33 21.80 -3.45
N SER A 236 -14.15 21.47 -4.74
CA SER A 236 -14.91 20.40 -5.41
C SER A 236 -14.31 19.00 -5.21
N LYS A 237 -13.07 18.92 -4.72
CA LYS A 237 -12.33 17.67 -4.53
C LYS A 237 -11.67 17.64 -3.16
N SER A 238 -11.53 16.43 -2.62
CA SER A 238 -10.76 16.18 -1.41
C SER A 238 -9.26 16.34 -1.65
N ILE A 239 -8.54 16.78 -0.62
CA ILE A 239 -7.08 16.91 -0.67
C ILE A 239 -6.44 15.67 -0.04
N LYS A 240 -5.67 14.91 -0.82
CA LYS A 240 -4.94 13.72 -0.35
C LYS A 240 -3.62 14.13 0.30
N PHE A 241 -3.27 13.51 1.42
CA PHE A 241 -1.97 13.68 2.09
C PHE A 241 -1.51 12.36 2.72
N VAL A 242 -0.20 12.25 3.01
CA VAL A 242 0.40 11.04 3.58
C VAL A 242 1.20 11.42 4.83
N VAL A 243 0.87 10.78 5.96
CA VAL A 243 1.59 10.92 7.23
C VAL A 243 2.69 9.85 7.30
N ASN A 244 3.92 10.27 7.54
CA ASN A 244 5.10 9.40 7.65
C ASN A 244 6.18 10.07 8.53
N SER A 245 7.36 9.45 8.65
CA SER A 245 8.44 9.95 9.52
C SER A 245 9.00 11.34 9.20
N LYS A 246 8.66 11.92 8.04
CA LYS A 246 9.10 13.25 7.62
C LYS A 246 8.01 14.31 7.67
N SER A 247 6.73 13.91 7.79
CA SER A 247 5.59 14.82 7.60
C SER A 247 5.44 15.88 8.71
N ASP A 248 6.03 15.65 9.89
CA ASP A 248 6.02 16.61 11.00
C ASP A 248 7.12 17.69 10.92
N ILE A 249 8.16 17.43 10.13
CA ILE A 249 9.45 18.11 10.29
C ILE A 249 9.66 19.23 9.24
N SER A 250 9.00 19.21 8.08
CA SER A 250 9.22 20.25 7.05
C SER A 250 8.07 20.58 6.10
N ASP A 251 7.08 19.71 5.94
CA ASP A 251 6.16 19.84 4.80
C ASP A 251 4.92 20.67 5.15
N VAL A 252 4.77 21.81 4.48
CA VAL A 252 3.54 22.62 4.50
C VAL A 252 2.82 22.44 3.18
N LEU A 253 1.63 21.82 3.22
CA LEU A 253 0.78 21.70 2.04
C LEU A 253 -0.13 22.92 1.92
N LYS A 254 0.00 23.67 0.83
CA LYS A 254 -0.87 24.80 0.51
C LYS A 254 -2.20 24.33 -0.08
N ILE A 255 -3.30 24.93 0.37
CA ILE A 255 -4.65 24.66 -0.11
C ILE A 255 -5.32 25.98 -0.50
N GLU A 256 -5.64 26.12 -1.77
CA GLU A 256 -6.15 27.37 -2.34
C GLU A 256 -7.68 27.35 -2.52
N ASN A 257 -8.37 28.45 -2.20
CA ASN A 257 -9.77 28.62 -2.63
C ASN A 257 -9.88 29.80 -3.59
N LYS A 258 -10.76 29.64 -4.57
CA LYS A 258 -11.12 30.70 -5.51
C LYS A 258 -12.11 31.66 -4.86
N PHE A 259 -11.88 32.95 -5.01
CA PHE A 259 -12.81 33.99 -4.54
C PHE A 259 -14.17 33.86 -5.22
N ASN A 260 -15.26 34.08 -4.47
CA ASN A 260 -16.62 34.10 -5.00
C ASN A 260 -16.98 35.52 -5.47
N SER A 261 -16.88 35.77 -6.77
CA SER A 261 -17.16 37.08 -7.37
C SER A 261 -18.59 37.60 -7.15
N ILE A 262 -19.55 36.73 -6.85
CA ILE A 262 -20.95 37.12 -6.55
C ILE A 262 -21.08 37.71 -5.13
N PHE A 263 -20.19 37.35 -4.21
CA PHE A 263 -20.21 37.85 -2.83
C PHE A 263 -19.98 39.37 -2.75
N ASN A 264 -19.17 39.93 -3.64
CA ASN A 264 -18.96 41.38 -3.73
C ASN A 264 -20.09 42.13 -4.45
N ARG A 265 -20.86 41.47 -5.32
CA ARG A 265 -21.92 42.12 -6.09
C ARG A 265 -23.10 42.57 -5.22
N ASN A 266 -23.31 41.92 -4.07
CA ASN A 266 -24.38 42.26 -3.14
C ASN A 266 -24.00 43.38 -2.14
N ASN A 267 -22.76 43.86 -2.18
CA ASN A 267 -22.28 44.99 -1.36
C ASN A 267 -22.17 46.30 -2.15
N THR A 268 -22.63 46.33 -3.40
CA THR A 268 -22.69 47.53 -4.23
C THR A 268 -24.08 47.63 -4.84
N THR A 269 -24.82 48.68 -4.49
CA THR A 269 -26.11 49.04 -5.09
C THR A 269 -25.98 49.35 -6.58
N GLU A 270 -26.97 48.86 -7.34
CA GLU A 270 -27.39 49.26 -8.71
C GLU A 270 -26.43 48.95 -9.87
N ASP A 271 -26.73 47.90 -10.64
CA ASP A 271 -27.24 48.03 -12.02
C ASP A 271 -27.63 46.64 -12.59
N THR A 272 -28.76 46.61 -13.27
CA THR A 272 -29.50 45.41 -13.67
C THR A 272 -29.34 45.22 -15.18
N SER A 273 -28.55 44.23 -15.63
CA SER A 273 -28.68 43.65 -16.97
C SER A 273 -27.90 42.35 -17.16
N SER A 274 -28.53 41.41 -17.86
CA SER A 274 -28.12 40.03 -18.22
C SER A 274 -28.14 38.97 -17.11
N ILE A 275 -29.34 38.50 -16.77
CA ILE A 275 -29.54 37.20 -16.12
C ILE A 275 -29.51 36.14 -17.22
N GLU A 276 -28.37 35.48 -17.43
CA GLU A 276 -28.41 34.07 -17.83
C GLU A 276 -28.69 33.28 -16.56
N SER A 277 -29.89 32.72 -16.46
CA SER A 277 -30.30 31.91 -15.33
C SER A 277 -29.47 30.62 -15.29
N ILE A 278 -28.35 30.64 -14.55
CA ILE A 278 -27.69 29.41 -14.13
C ILE A 278 -28.63 28.74 -13.12
N ILE A 279 -29.26 27.66 -13.55
CA ILE A 279 -30.01 26.76 -12.67
C ILE A 279 -28.98 26.09 -11.76
N ILE A 280 -28.88 26.57 -10.52
CA ILE A 280 -28.10 25.91 -9.48
C ILE A 280 -28.91 24.70 -9.01
N PRO A 281 -28.42 23.45 -9.16
CA PRO A 281 -29.03 22.35 -8.44
C PRO A 281 -28.71 22.56 -6.96
N LYS A 282 -29.73 22.82 -6.15
CA LYS A 282 -29.63 22.65 -4.70
C LYS A 282 -29.47 21.15 -4.45
N THR A 283 -28.24 20.65 -4.37
CA THR A 283 -27.96 19.23 -4.12
C THR A 283 -28.38 18.76 -2.72
N GLY A 284 -28.75 19.70 -1.83
CA GLY A 284 -29.48 19.40 -0.60
C GLY A 284 -30.98 19.17 -0.83
N ASP A 285 -31.70 20.20 -1.30
CA ASP A 285 -33.17 20.13 -1.45
C ASP A 285 -33.62 19.22 -2.59
N VAL A 286 -32.98 19.28 -3.77
CA VAL A 286 -33.42 18.52 -4.96
C VAL A 286 -33.10 17.04 -4.81
N MET A 287 -31.96 16.68 -4.23
CA MET A 287 -31.65 15.27 -3.97
C MET A 287 -32.58 14.70 -2.90
N LEU A 288 -32.92 15.49 -1.87
CA LEU A 288 -33.92 15.11 -0.85
C LEU A 288 -35.32 14.96 -1.46
N ILE A 289 -35.77 15.90 -2.29
CA ILE A 289 -37.07 15.85 -2.96
C ILE A 289 -37.11 14.67 -3.95
N LEU A 290 -36.06 14.43 -4.73
CA LEU A 290 -35.98 13.32 -5.69
C LEU A 290 -35.99 11.95 -4.98
N LEU A 291 -35.27 11.80 -3.87
CA LEU A 291 -35.31 10.60 -3.03
C LEU A 291 -36.69 10.39 -2.40
N THR A 292 -37.34 11.46 -1.97
CA THR A 292 -38.68 11.38 -1.34
C THR A 292 -39.75 11.00 -2.36
N VAL A 293 -39.72 11.61 -3.55
CA VAL A 293 -40.65 11.28 -4.65
C VAL A 293 -40.39 9.85 -5.16
N GLY A 294 -39.12 9.47 -5.35
CA GLY A 294 -38.75 8.10 -5.74
C GLY A 294 -39.21 7.06 -4.71
N GLY A 295 -39.03 7.35 -3.42
CA GLY A 295 -39.51 6.50 -2.32
C GLY A 295 -41.03 6.35 -2.29
N ALA A 296 -41.77 7.44 -2.50
CA ALA A 296 -43.24 7.41 -2.56
C ALA A 296 -43.76 6.59 -3.76
N VAL A 297 -43.11 6.71 -4.93
CA VAL A 297 -43.45 5.91 -6.11
C VAL A 297 -43.18 4.42 -5.85
N LEU A 298 -42.04 4.07 -5.25
CA LEU A 298 -41.73 2.69 -4.88
C LEU A 298 -42.72 2.11 -3.87
N CYS A 299 -43.15 2.91 -2.88
CA CYS A 299 -44.16 2.50 -1.90
C CYS A 299 -45.53 2.27 -2.56
N LEU A 300 -45.93 3.13 -3.50
CA LEU A 300 -47.18 2.96 -4.26
C LEU A 300 -47.14 1.74 -5.17
N LEU A 301 -46.02 1.49 -5.85
CA LEU A 301 -45.82 0.30 -6.67
C LEU A 301 -45.86 -0.98 -5.83
N GLY A 302 -45.19 -0.98 -4.67
CA GLY A 302 -45.24 -2.09 -3.72
C GLY A 302 -46.64 -2.34 -3.17
N TYR A 303 -47.37 -1.28 -2.81
CA TYR A 303 -48.77 -1.39 -2.39
C TYR A 303 -49.67 -1.96 -3.48
N ARG A 304 -49.47 -1.54 -4.74
CA ARG A 304 -50.26 -2.02 -5.88
C ARG A 304 -49.99 -3.50 -6.17
N LEU A 305 -48.72 -3.92 -6.16
CA LEU A 305 -48.34 -5.34 -6.29
C LEU A 305 -49.00 -6.22 -5.21
N VAL A 306 -48.91 -5.81 -3.94
CA VAL A 306 -49.52 -6.55 -2.82
C VAL A 306 -51.05 -6.59 -2.91
N ARG A 307 -51.68 -5.58 -3.50
CA ARG A 307 -53.14 -5.53 -3.68
C ARG A 307 -53.60 -6.36 -4.89
N ASP A 308 -52.83 -6.37 -5.96
CA ASP A 308 -53.15 -7.10 -7.19
C ASP A 308 -52.96 -8.63 -6.99
N ASP A 309 -52.08 -9.04 -6.08
CA ASP A 309 -51.96 -10.45 -5.63
C ASP A 309 -53.18 -10.93 -4.80
N LYS A 310 -54.00 -10.03 -4.26
CA LYS A 310 -55.25 -10.38 -3.54
C LYS A 310 -56.47 -10.54 -4.46
N GLN A 311 -56.30 -10.51 -5.79
CA GLN A 311 -57.37 -10.83 -6.74
C GLN A 311 -57.19 -12.19 -7.45
N PHE A 312 -56.20 -13.00 -7.04
CA PHE A 312 -56.00 -14.36 -7.55
C PHE A 312 -56.05 -15.45 -6.47
N ILE A 313 -56.73 -15.19 -5.33
CA ILE A 313 -57.16 -16.23 -4.38
C ILE A 313 -58.67 -16.17 -4.26
#